data_AF-A0A2T0K6C8-F1
#
_entry.id   AF-A0A2T0K6C8-F1
#
_cell.length_a   1.000
_cell.length_b   1.000
_cell.length_c   1.000
_cell.angle_alpha   90.00
_cell.angle_beta   90.00
_cell.angle_gamma   90.00
#
_symmetry.space_group_name_H-M   'P 1'
#
loop_
_entity.id
_entity.type
_entity.pdbx_description
1 polymer ?
#
loop_
_entity_poly.entity_id
_entity_poly.type
_entity_poly.pdbx_seq_one_letter_code
_entity_poly.pdbx_strand_id
1 'polypeptide(L)'
;MSTESSSISPDVCENATAPFPAAGGGRAGAADACCGGSGSAGACGLAALRRNSTGPRPTVTVAEETEIPPTPTARGAADSPTTGAVTGVAAGSAAGAVTGVAAGSAAGAVTGVAAGSAAGAVTGVAAGSAAGAVTGTAVGTTTDAVSDPAVGSAVGAGVVGSTAGGGAGGAIGKAAGSAARGAVAALAGGNGRVEWLLADSVWWGGRLRKGVALRVAPDGVVKPVPAELAPGGEDTRRFPGTLLPGLVDAHVHSALVDLGTVRAGGIAEVWDLGGVPSTVAEFAGRAVRADSGLPRVRYAGPFLTAPGGYPSDRPWAPAGSWREIGGEADARAAVDEAGAAGARLIKVTAHAGGPRLPLPVLKAVVKAAHAADLPVVVHAEGPGTVAEAYAAGADVLAHTPWTEPVDDALLRACAERMSWISTLDIHGWGDPDPAREVAVGNLRRFIGHGGTVRYGTDLGNGPLPLGVNAREIRLLQSAGLTPDAVLTAMTESDSSTISWLPAGLDLDVERFPDALATARVLDASVRPRQI
;
A
#
# COMPACT_ATOMS: atom_id res chain seq x y z
N MET A 1 -16.61 -33.24 -37.40
CA MET A 1 -16.05 -33.35 -36.03
C MET A 1 -15.99 -31.95 -35.48
N SER A 2 -16.87 -31.66 -34.54
CA SER A 2 -17.00 -30.36 -33.87
C SER A 2 -16.48 -30.53 -32.44
N THR A 3 -15.83 -29.51 -31.90
CA THR A 3 -15.53 -29.41 -30.46
C THR A 3 -16.20 -28.16 -29.96
N GLU A 4 -17.25 -28.35 -29.16
CA GLU A 4 -18.07 -27.28 -28.61
C GLU A 4 -17.32 -26.49 -27.53
N SER A 5 -17.60 -25.20 -27.47
CA SER A 5 -17.25 -24.32 -26.37
C SER A 5 -18.39 -24.32 -25.36
N SER A 6 -18.11 -24.63 -24.10
CA SER A 6 -19.10 -24.50 -23.01
C SER A 6 -18.63 -23.45 -22.01
N SER A 7 -19.33 -22.32 -22.00
CA SER A 7 -19.27 -21.29 -20.96
C SER A 7 -19.93 -21.79 -19.68
N ILE A 8 -19.30 -21.55 -18.53
CA ILE A 8 -19.91 -21.78 -17.21
C ILE A 8 -19.97 -20.44 -16.45
N SER A 9 -21.18 -20.08 -16.01
CA SER A 9 -21.44 -18.91 -15.16
C SER A 9 -20.95 -19.15 -13.73
N PRO A 10 -20.55 -18.10 -12.99
CA PRO A 10 -20.32 -18.20 -11.56
C PRO A 10 -21.65 -18.03 -10.82
N ASP A 11 -22.15 -19.12 -10.24
CA ASP A 11 -23.16 -19.11 -9.19
C ASP A 11 -22.78 -20.18 -8.16
N VAL A 12 -23.46 -20.17 -6.99
CA VAL A 12 -23.14 -20.97 -5.78
C VAL A 12 -22.07 -20.33 -4.88
N CYS A 13 -22.53 -19.39 -4.06
CA CYS A 13 -22.10 -19.34 -2.66
C CYS A 13 -22.65 -20.59 -1.94
N GLU A 14 -21.81 -21.36 -1.24
CA GLU A 14 -22.28 -22.41 -0.34
C GLU A 14 -21.71 -22.25 1.08
N ASN A 15 -22.61 -21.96 2.01
CA ASN A 15 -22.39 -22.15 3.44
C ASN A 15 -22.22 -23.66 3.73
N ALA A 16 -21.13 -24.05 4.35
CA ALA A 16 -20.97 -25.40 4.91
C ALA A 16 -20.62 -25.31 6.41
N THR A 17 -21.64 -25.40 7.26
CA THR A 17 -21.48 -25.50 8.73
C THR A 17 -21.66 -26.96 9.16
N ALA A 18 -20.85 -27.39 10.15
CA ALA A 18 -21.02 -28.63 10.94
C ALA A 18 -20.67 -29.97 10.21
N PRO A 19 -20.50 -31.11 10.93
CA PRO A 19 -20.77 -31.33 12.36
C PRO A 19 -19.70 -32.06 13.21
N PHE A 20 -19.95 -32.05 14.53
CA PHE A 20 -19.39 -32.95 15.54
C PHE A 20 -19.65 -34.44 15.21
N PRO A 21 -18.78 -35.36 15.67
CA PRO A 21 -19.16 -36.70 16.08
C PRO A 21 -19.28 -36.80 17.61
N ALA A 22 -20.26 -37.57 18.09
CA ALA A 22 -20.44 -37.87 19.50
C ALA A 22 -20.57 -39.38 19.78
N ALA A 23 -20.05 -39.77 20.95
CA ALA A 23 -20.40 -40.94 21.75
C ALA A 23 -19.96 -42.37 21.31
N GLY A 24 -19.14 -42.96 22.18
CA GLY A 24 -18.88 -44.38 22.35
C GLY A 24 -17.58 -44.55 23.16
N GLY A 25 -17.52 -45.15 24.36
CA GLY A 25 -18.52 -45.86 25.14
C GLY A 25 -17.82 -46.98 25.93
N GLY A 26 -17.44 -46.73 27.19
CA GLY A 26 -16.63 -47.67 27.98
C GLY A 26 -16.62 -47.30 29.47
N ARG A 27 -16.62 -48.30 30.36
CA ARG A 27 -16.99 -48.17 31.78
C ARG A 27 -15.82 -48.26 32.77
N ALA A 28 -16.09 -47.72 33.96
CA ALA A 28 -15.70 -48.19 35.30
C ALA A 28 -14.28 -47.88 35.82
N GLY A 29 -14.25 -47.42 37.08
CA GLY A 29 -13.05 -47.13 37.87
C GLY A 29 -13.38 -46.21 39.04
N ALA A 30 -13.97 -46.74 40.11
CA ALA A 30 -14.36 -45.98 41.30
C ALA A 30 -13.44 -46.27 42.50
N ALA A 31 -12.98 -45.20 43.16
CA ALA A 31 -12.53 -45.09 44.56
C ALA A 31 -12.44 -43.57 44.84
N ASP A 32 -13.06 -42.98 45.87
CA ASP A 32 -12.75 -43.07 47.31
C ASP A 32 -11.27 -42.76 47.63
N ALA A 33 -10.87 -41.94 48.62
CA ALA A 33 -11.52 -40.94 49.49
C ALA A 33 -10.37 -40.12 50.19
N CYS A 34 -10.52 -39.16 51.13
CA CYS A 34 -11.65 -38.48 51.80
C CYS A 34 -11.16 -37.17 52.48
N CYS A 35 -12.06 -36.19 52.73
CA CYS A 35 -11.91 -35.05 53.68
C CYS A 35 -10.78 -34.02 53.41
N GLY A 36 -10.87 -32.73 53.78
CA GLY A 36 -11.89 -31.86 54.40
C GLY A 36 -11.32 -30.42 54.40
N GLY A 37 -11.99 -29.31 54.74
CA GLY A 37 -13.28 -29.04 55.36
C GLY A 37 -13.28 -27.59 55.90
N SER A 38 -14.47 -26.98 56.11
CA SER A 38 -14.72 -25.62 56.66
C SER A 38 -14.12 -24.42 55.88
N GLY A 39 -14.75 -23.26 55.71
CA GLY A 39 -15.92 -22.59 56.30
C GLY A 39 -15.60 -21.07 56.28
N SER A 40 -16.53 -20.10 56.27
CA SER A 40 -17.99 -20.12 56.33
C SER A 40 -18.58 -18.76 55.87
N ALA A 41 -19.71 -18.82 55.17
CA ALA A 41 -20.88 -17.92 55.29
C ALA A 41 -20.73 -16.38 55.32
N GLY A 42 -21.38 -15.74 54.33
CA GLY A 42 -21.94 -14.39 54.40
C GLY A 42 -23.14 -14.32 53.44
N ALA A 43 -24.34 -14.01 53.92
CA ALA A 43 -25.60 -14.25 53.20
C ALA A 43 -26.51 -13.01 53.11
N CYS A 44 -27.58 -13.16 52.31
CA CYS A 44 -28.72 -12.26 52.10
C CYS A 44 -28.49 -11.02 51.19
N GLY A 45 -29.45 -10.62 50.35
CA GLY A 45 -30.85 -11.12 50.25
C GLY A 45 -31.57 -10.84 48.93
N LEU A 46 -32.77 -11.45 48.82
CA LEU A 46 -33.69 -11.43 47.69
C LEU A 46 -34.31 -10.05 47.42
N ALA A 47 -34.68 -9.81 46.16
CA ALA A 47 -36.04 -9.40 45.82
C ALA A 47 -36.37 -9.75 44.35
N ALA A 48 -37.56 -10.31 44.10
CA ALA A 48 -38.04 -10.66 42.76
C ALA A 48 -39.20 -9.73 42.34
N LEU A 49 -39.34 -9.48 41.04
CA LEU A 49 -40.59 -8.97 40.46
C LEU A 49 -40.90 -9.66 39.13
N ARG A 50 -42.05 -10.37 39.09
CA ARG A 50 -42.66 -10.90 37.86
C ARG A 50 -43.49 -9.81 37.17
N ARG A 51 -43.66 -9.90 35.84
CA ARG A 51 -44.95 -9.59 35.18
C ARG A 51 -45.05 -10.27 33.80
N ASN A 52 -46.29 -10.65 33.43
CA ASN A 52 -46.66 -11.38 32.20
C ASN A 52 -47.05 -10.42 31.06
N SER A 53 -46.80 -10.84 29.81
CA SER A 53 -47.75 -10.80 28.66
C SER A 53 -47.05 -11.44 27.44
N THR A 54 -47.41 -12.59 26.83
CA THR A 54 -48.67 -13.10 26.21
C THR A 54 -49.12 -12.41 24.92
N GLY A 55 -48.70 -12.97 23.77
CA GLY A 55 -49.45 -12.98 22.49
C GLY A 55 -48.92 -12.08 21.36
N PRO A 56 -49.14 -12.44 20.06
CA PRO A 56 -49.14 -13.79 19.47
C PRO A 56 -48.20 -13.92 18.24
N ARG A 57 -47.94 -15.15 17.79
CA ARG A 57 -47.24 -15.44 16.51
C ARG A 57 -48.23 -15.50 15.33
N PRO A 58 -47.86 -15.08 14.11
CA PRO A 58 -48.52 -15.55 12.90
C PRO A 58 -47.97 -16.92 12.47
N THR A 59 -48.87 -17.83 12.11
CA THR A 59 -48.58 -19.11 11.45
C THR A 59 -48.44 -18.91 9.95
N VAL A 60 -47.40 -19.49 9.34
CA VAL A 60 -47.30 -19.63 7.88
C VAL A 60 -47.90 -20.97 7.47
N THR A 61 -48.90 -20.94 6.59
CA THR A 61 -49.54 -22.11 5.99
C THR A 61 -48.79 -22.58 4.74
N VAL A 62 -48.73 -23.90 4.54
CA VAL A 62 -48.19 -24.56 3.35
C VAL A 62 -49.32 -24.84 2.35
N ALA A 63 -49.06 -24.61 1.07
CA ALA A 63 -49.77 -25.17 -0.10
C ALA A 63 -48.69 -25.21 -1.22
N GLU A 64 -48.22 -26.38 -1.66
CA GLU A 64 -48.84 -27.41 -2.52
C GLU A 64 -48.77 -27.06 -4.03
N GLU A 65 -48.49 -28.09 -4.84
CA GLU A 65 -47.88 -28.03 -6.18
C GLU A 65 -48.83 -27.64 -7.34
N THR A 66 -48.26 -27.33 -8.52
CA THR A 66 -48.90 -27.59 -9.83
C THR A 66 -47.85 -27.61 -10.97
N GLU A 67 -48.05 -28.48 -11.97
CA GLU A 67 -47.09 -28.78 -13.05
C GLU A 67 -47.27 -27.97 -14.37
N ILE A 68 -46.14 -27.59 -15.02
CA ILE A 68 -45.69 -27.84 -16.42
C ILE A 68 -46.82 -27.99 -17.51
N PRO A 69 -46.81 -27.30 -18.71
CA PRO A 69 -45.83 -27.53 -19.80
C PRO A 69 -45.59 -26.32 -20.79
N PRO A 70 -45.19 -26.43 -22.09
CA PRO A 70 -43.92 -25.83 -22.56
C PRO A 70 -44.00 -24.88 -23.79
N THR A 71 -42.83 -24.58 -24.39
CA THR A 71 -42.50 -23.60 -25.46
C THR A 71 -43.14 -23.78 -26.85
N PRO A 72 -43.02 -22.74 -27.71
CA PRO A 72 -42.66 -22.96 -29.12
C PRO A 72 -41.56 -22.02 -29.69
N THR A 73 -40.57 -22.62 -30.37
CA THR A 73 -40.04 -22.36 -31.76
C THR A 73 -40.18 -20.96 -32.44
N ALA A 74 -39.32 -20.45 -33.34
CA ALA A 74 -38.12 -20.97 -34.04
C ALA A 74 -37.45 -19.97 -35.04
N ARG A 75 -36.18 -20.28 -35.43
CA ARG A 75 -35.51 -20.20 -36.78
C ARG A 75 -35.21 -18.87 -37.55
N GLY A 76 -34.01 -18.88 -38.16
CA GLY A 76 -33.58 -18.14 -39.38
C GLY A 76 -32.26 -17.37 -39.18
N ALA A 77 -31.04 -17.73 -39.62
CA ALA A 77 -30.46 -18.59 -40.69
C ALA A 77 -30.19 -17.90 -42.05
N ALA A 78 -29.04 -18.25 -42.69
CA ALA A 78 -28.44 -17.76 -43.96
C ALA A 78 -27.74 -16.37 -43.92
N ASP A 79 -26.60 -16.11 -44.59
CA ASP A 79 -25.65 -16.95 -45.35
C ASP A 79 -24.23 -16.30 -45.46
N SER A 80 -23.21 -17.09 -45.84
CA SER A 80 -21.80 -16.69 -46.10
C SER A 80 -21.53 -16.54 -47.63
N PRO A 81 -20.29 -16.59 -48.20
CA PRO A 81 -18.92 -16.28 -47.73
C PRO A 81 -18.12 -15.37 -48.73
N THR A 82 -16.85 -15.04 -48.44
CA THR A 82 -15.82 -14.81 -49.48
C THR A 82 -14.43 -15.27 -49.07
N THR A 83 -13.70 -15.86 -50.02
CA THR A 83 -12.38 -16.49 -49.87
C THR A 83 -11.27 -15.59 -50.44
N GLY A 84 -10.06 -15.63 -49.88
CA GLY A 84 -8.87 -15.01 -50.48
C GLY A 84 -7.58 -15.67 -49.99
N ALA A 85 -6.86 -16.36 -50.89
CA ALA A 85 -5.57 -16.98 -50.61
C ALA A 85 -4.51 -16.43 -51.59
N VAL A 86 -3.30 -16.13 -51.09
CA VAL A 86 -2.11 -15.91 -51.92
C VAL A 86 -0.89 -16.52 -51.23
N THR A 87 -0.12 -17.29 -51.98
CA THR A 87 1.15 -17.92 -51.59
C THR A 87 2.36 -17.08 -51.99
N GLY A 88 3.47 -17.15 -51.25
CA GLY A 88 4.77 -16.64 -51.69
C GLY A 88 5.94 -17.18 -50.86
N VAL A 89 6.89 -17.88 -51.50
CA VAL A 89 8.13 -18.41 -50.90
C VAL A 89 9.31 -18.13 -51.82
N ALA A 90 10.36 -17.49 -51.28
CA ALA A 90 11.77 -17.59 -51.70
C ALA A 90 12.62 -16.95 -50.57
N ALA A 91 13.40 -17.68 -49.77
CA ALA A 91 14.62 -18.45 -50.06
C ALA A 91 15.91 -17.62 -49.87
N GLY A 92 16.79 -18.08 -48.97
CA GLY A 92 18.04 -17.41 -48.60
C GLY A 92 18.78 -18.14 -47.47
N SER A 93 19.40 -19.27 -47.77
CA SER A 93 20.03 -20.17 -46.80
C SER A 93 21.51 -19.86 -46.54
N ALA A 94 21.97 -20.06 -45.31
CA ALA A 94 23.31 -20.58 -45.02
C ALA A 94 23.29 -21.33 -43.68
N ALA A 95 23.85 -22.55 -43.64
CA ALA A 95 23.81 -23.44 -42.47
C ALA A 95 25.17 -23.51 -41.76
N GLY A 96 25.15 -23.85 -40.47
CA GLY A 96 26.34 -24.17 -39.68
C GLY A 96 25.96 -24.94 -38.41
N ALA A 97 26.12 -26.27 -38.45
CA ALA A 97 26.12 -27.13 -37.26
C ALA A 97 27.41 -26.86 -36.42
N VAL A 98 27.61 -27.31 -35.17
CA VAL A 98 27.45 -28.67 -34.63
C VAL A 98 27.21 -28.64 -33.10
N THR A 99 26.55 -29.68 -32.59
CA THR A 99 26.30 -30.01 -31.17
C THR A 99 27.55 -30.34 -30.35
N GLY A 100 27.57 -30.02 -29.05
CA GLY A 100 28.55 -30.52 -28.08
C GLY A 100 27.98 -30.56 -26.65
N VAL A 101 28.27 -31.62 -25.89
CA VAL A 101 27.61 -31.96 -24.62
C VAL A 101 28.54 -31.74 -23.40
N ALA A 102 27.96 -31.18 -22.34
CA ALA A 102 28.24 -31.25 -20.89
C ALA A 102 29.68 -31.35 -20.31
N ALA A 103 29.77 -30.70 -19.13
CA ALA A 103 30.63 -30.98 -17.98
C ALA A 103 32.14 -30.67 -18.06
N GLY A 104 32.66 -30.09 -16.97
CA GLY A 104 34.10 -29.89 -16.74
C GLY A 104 34.40 -28.70 -15.84
N SER A 105 34.86 -28.95 -14.61
CA SER A 105 35.33 -27.92 -13.69
C SER A 105 36.80 -27.54 -13.92
N ALA A 106 37.20 -26.44 -13.28
CA ALA A 106 38.56 -26.11 -12.82
C ALA A 106 39.55 -25.42 -13.80
N ALA A 107 39.96 -24.23 -13.35
CA ALA A 107 41.34 -23.71 -13.25
C ALA A 107 42.38 -24.00 -14.34
N GLY A 108 42.97 -22.93 -14.88
CA GLY A 108 44.25 -22.99 -15.58
C GLY A 108 44.49 -21.78 -16.48
N ALA A 109 45.28 -20.80 -16.02
CA ALA A 109 45.74 -19.72 -16.89
C ALA A 109 46.90 -20.20 -17.78
N VAL A 110 46.89 -19.83 -19.06
CA VAL A 110 48.08 -19.85 -19.92
C VAL A 110 48.12 -18.55 -20.72
N THR A 111 49.32 -17.94 -20.77
CA THR A 111 49.57 -16.61 -21.32
C THR A 111 50.23 -16.62 -22.71
N GLY A 112 49.88 -15.63 -23.54
CA GLY A 112 50.77 -15.07 -24.58
C GLY A 112 50.40 -15.36 -26.04
N VAL A 113 50.80 -14.53 -27.03
CA VAL A 113 51.57 -13.26 -26.98
C VAL A 113 51.40 -12.46 -28.31
N ALA A 114 51.67 -11.15 -28.26
CA ALA A 114 51.89 -10.21 -29.40
C ALA A 114 50.63 -9.70 -30.18
N ALA A 115 50.61 -8.47 -30.72
CA ALA A 115 51.66 -7.45 -30.89
C ALA A 115 51.14 -6.01 -30.75
N GLY A 116 52.01 -5.03 -30.38
CA GLY A 116 51.72 -3.59 -30.58
C GLY A 116 52.15 -2.57 -29.52
N SER A 117 53.43 -2.50 -29.14
CA SER A 117 54.02 -1.35 -28.40
C SER A 117 54.21 -0.13 -29.34
N ALA A 118 54.52 1.11 -28.95
CA ALA A 118 55.20 1.69 -27.77
C ALA A 118 54.78 3.19 -27.59
N ALA A 119 55.28 4.05 -26.69
CA ALA A 119 56.35 4.03 -25.66
C ALA A 119 55.90 4.94 -24.49
N GLY A 120 56.24 4.75 -23.21
CA GLY A 120 57.55 4.90 -22.55
C GLY A 120 57.34 5.83 -21.33
N ALA A 121 58.03 5.75 -20.18
CA ALA A 121 59.27 5.08 -19.83
C ALA A 121 59.18 4.32 -18.47
N VAL A 122 60.28 3.68 -18.05
CA VAL A 122 60.35 2.60 -17.04
C VAL A 122 61.22 2.99 -15.84
N THR A 123 60.85 2.54 -14.63
CA THR A 123 61.71 2.13 -13.48
C THR A 123 60.82 1.85 -12.26
N GLY A 124 61.00 0.85 -11.41
CA GLY A 124 61.86 -0.34 -11.46
C GLY A 124 61.86 -1.11 -10.12
N VAL A 125 61.69 -2.45 -10.18
CA VAL A 125 62.20 -3.47 -9.22
C VAL A 125 61.54 -3.67 -7.83
N ALA A 126 61.00 -4.89 -7.66
CA ALA A 126 60.95 -5.79 -6.49
C ALA A 126 60.17 -5.45 -5.18
N ALA A 127 59.08 -6.22 -5.00
CA ALA A 127 58.86 -7.22 -3.94
C ALA A 127 59.26 -6.94 -2.46
N GLY A 128 58.30 -7.16 -1.55
CA GLY A 128 58.57 -7.41 -0.13
C GLY A 128 57.37 -7.18 0.77
N SER A 129 56.61 -8.22 1.09
CA SER A 129 55.54 -8.13 2.10
C SER A 129 56.12 -8.00 3.51
N ALA A 130 55.64 -7.03 4.29
CA ALA A 130 55.79 -7.04 5.75
C ALA A 130 54.57 -6.38 6.40
N ALA A 131 53.92 -7.10 7.32
CA ALA A 131 52.92 -6.51 8.19
C ALA A 131 53.61 -5.68 9.30
N GLY A 132 53.11 -4.48 9.56
CA GLY A 132 53.60 -3.60 10.62
C GLY A 132 52.47 -2.71 11.11
N ALA A 133 51.92 -3.03 12.28
CA ALA A 133 50.93 -2.21 12.95
C ALA A 133 51.58 -1.28 14.00
N VAL A 134 50.74 -0.47 14.66
CA VAL A 134 50.99 0.25 15.93
C VAL A 134 51.52 1.70 15.82
N THR A 135 50.54 2.61 15.79
CA THR A 135 50.42 3.91 16.52
C THR A 135 51.66 4.78 16.80
N GLY A 136 51.54 6.07 16.46
CA GLY A 136 52.28 7.19 17.05
C GLY A 136 51.35 8.32 17.49
N THR A 137 51.52 8.83 18.70
CA THR A 137 50.59 9.73 19.41
C THR A 137 50.70 11.20 18.98
N ALA A 138 49.62 11.96 19.13
CA ALA A 138 49.60 13.41 18.88
C ALA A 138 50.25 14.23 20.01
N VAL A 139 50.93 15.31 19.64
CA VAL A 139 51.26 16.47 20.49
C VAL A 139 51.00 17.72 19.64
N GLY A 140 50.25 18.68 20.17
CA GLY A 140 49.91 19.93 19.47
C GLY A 140 50.47 21.16 20.16
N THR A 141 50.53 22.27 19.43
CA THR A 141 50.75 23.63 19.95
C THR A 141 49.88 24.63 19.17
N THR A 142 49.42 25.67 19.86
CA THR A 142 48.53 26.73 19.37
C THR A 142 49.28 28.06 19.28
N THR A 143 48.97 28.90 18.29
CA THR A 143 49.19 30.37 18.36
C THR A 143 48.11 31.14 17.61
N ASP A 144 47.67 32.24 18.22
CA ASP A 144 46.51 33.05 17.83
C ASP A 144 46.81 34.13 16.77
N ALA A 145 45.75 34.63 16.12
CA ALA A 145 45.60 36.06 15.78
C ALA A 145 44.14 36.41 15.48
N VAL A 146 43.68 37.58 15.95
CA VAL A 146 42.28 38.04 15.99
C VAL A 146 42.04 39.18 14.99
N SER A 147 40.84 39.27 14.38
CA SER A 147 40.10 40.54 14.15
C SER A 147 38.66 40.30 13.63
N ASP A 148 37.68 40.60 14.48
CA ASP A 148 36.23 40.76 14.24
C ASP A 148 35.93 42.26 13.89
N PRO A 149 34.68 42.82 13.83
CA PRO A 149 33.31 42.30 13.97
C PRO A 149 32.46 42.53 12.67
N ALA A 150 31.12 42.68 12.57
CA ALA A 150 29.99 42.92 13.50
C ALA A 150 28.64 42.67 12.76
N VAL A 151 27.44 42.58 13.37
CA VAL A 151 26.98 42.30 14.74
C VAL A 151 25.44 42.01 14.71
N GLY A 152 24.95 41.06 15.51
CA GLY A 152 23.60 41.09 16.11
C GLY A 152 22.46 40.36 15.37
N SER A 153 21.53 39.66 16.04
CA SER A 153 21.35 39.43 17.48
C SER A 153 20.68 38.07 17.73
N ALA A 154 20.88 37.48 18.92
CA ALA A 154 20.34 36.19 19.32
C ALA A 154 19.67 36.25 20.71
N VAL A 155 18.51 35.58 20.85
CA VAL A 155 17.90 35.15 22.13
C VAL A 155 17.08 33.89 21.80
N GLY A 156 17.10 32.78 22.56
CA GLY A 156 17.87 32.45 23.76
C GLY A 156 18.02 30.92 23.91
N ALA A 157 18.92 30.48 24.80
CA ALA A 157 19.42 29.10 24.84
C ALA A 157 18.73 28.18 25.87
N GLY A 158 18.92 26.87 25.68
CA GLY A 158 18.50 25.80 26.60
C GLY A 158 19.30 24.50 26.35
N VAL A 159 20.56 24.50 26.78
CA VAL A 159 21.52 23.37 26.72
C VAL A 159 21.10 22.28 27.74
N VAL A 160 21.21 20.95 27.53
CA VAL A 160 22.38 20.04 27.39
C VAL A 160 21.88 18.72 26.75
N GLY A 161 22.66 17.87 26.08
CA GLY A 161 24.11 17.86 25.81
C GLY A 161 24.44 16.88 24.67
N SER A 162 25.68 16.89 24.19
CA SER A 162 26.11 16.18 22.97
C SER A 162 27.35 15.32 23.22
N THR A 163 27.38 14.12 22.63
CA THR A 163 28.65 13.50 22.18
C THR A 163 28.47 12.82 20.82
N ALA A 164 29.28 13.30 19.88
CA ALA A 164 29.31 13.02 18.45
C ALA A 164 29.32 11.55 17.99
N GLY A 165 28.78 11.35 16.78
CA GLY A 165 28.97 10.19 15.91
C GLY A 165 28.92 10.58 14.42
N GLY A 166 29.54 11.72 14.06
CA GLY A 166 29.47 12.27 12.70
C GLY A 166 30.61 11.81 11.81
N GLY A 167 30.30 11.14 10.68
CA GLY A 167 31.34 10.79 9.70
C GLY A 167 31.00 9.71 8.65
N ALA A 168 29.82 9.74 8.01
CA ALA A 168 29.57 9.06 6.72
C ALA A 168 28.17 9.34 6.12
N GLY A 169 27.13 9.53 6.95
CA GLY A 169 25.73 9.56 6.47
C GLY A 169 25.32 10.79 5.64
N GLY A 170 26.02 11.92 5.76
CA GLY A 170 25.59 13.20 5.19
C GLY A 170 25.68 13.32 3.65
N ALA A 171 26.53 12.52 3.01
CA ALA A 171 26.70 12.54 1.55
C ALA A 171 25.68 11.64 0.84
N ILE A 172 25.42 10.44 1.38
CA ILE A 172 24.50 9.47 0.80
C ILE A 172 23.04 9.95 0.85
N GLY A 173 22.59 10.55 1.97
CA GLY A 173 21.24 11.10 2.07
C GLY A 173 20.98 12.27 1.09
N LYS A 174 22.01 13.08 0.81
CA LYS A 174 21.92 14.13 -0.22
C LYS A 174 21.96 13.55 -1.64
N ALA A 175 22.75 12.51 -1.88
CA ALA A 175 22.80 11.83 -3.18
C ALA A 175 21.49 11.09 -3.51
N ALA A 176 20.92 10.35 -2.55
CA ALA A 176 19.63 9.68 -2.71
C ALA A 176 18.49 10.69 -2.88
N GLY A 177 18.46 11.76 -2.06
CA GLY A 177 17.52 12.86 -2.22
C GLY A 177 17.69 13.65 -3.52
N SER A 178 18.90 13.66 -4.11
CA SER A 178 19.19 14.28 -5.41
C SER A 178 18.85 13.35 -6.58
N ALA A 179 19.04 12.04 -6.44
CA ALA A 179 18.66 11.05 -7.44
C ALA A 179 17.14 10.91 -7.56
N ALA A 180 16.43 10.92 -6.41
CA ALA A 180 14.97 11.00 -6.39
C ALA A 180 14.47 12.29 -7.06
N ARG A 181 15.03 13.46 -6.72
CA ARG A 181 14.68 14.74 -7.37
C ARG A 181 15.07 14.78 -8.85
N GLY A 182 16.18 14.15 -9.23
CA GLY A 182 16.63 14.03 -10.62
C GLY A 182 15.70 13.16 -11.46
N ALA A 183 15.14 12.10 -10.89
CA ALA A 183 14.05 11.36 -11.51
C ALA A 183 12.77 12.21 -11.60
N VAL A 184 12.41 12.96 -10.54
CA VAL A 184 11.22 13.85 -10.56
C VAL A 184 11.34 14.98 -11.60
N ALA A 185 12.54 15.50 -11.85
CA ALA A 185 12.78 16.46 -12.94
C ALA A 185 12.54 15.87 -14.35
N ALA A 186 12.53 14.54 -14.50
CA ALA A 186 12.09 13.84 -15.71
C ALA A 186 10.61 13.38 -15.66
N LEU A 187 9.95 13.41 -14.49
CA LEU A 187 8.50 13.19 -14.35
C LEU A 187 7.69 14.41 -14.80
N ALA A 188 8.26 15.60 -14.68
CA ALA A 188 7.65 16.82 -15.19
C ALA A 188 7.92 16.92 -16.70
N GLY A 189 6.90 16.67 -17.53
CA GLY A 189 6.89 17.06 -18.95
C GLY A 189 6.86 18.58 -19.17
N GLY A 190 7.35 19.36 -18.20
CA GLY A 190 7.46 20.80 -18.23
C GLY A 190 8.76 21.24 -18.90
N ASN A 191 8.69 22.32 -19.66
CA ASN A 191 9.74 22.78 -20.57
C ASN A 191 10.91 23.50 -19.83
N GLY A 192 11.35 22.96 -18.68
CA GLY A 192 12.23 23.62 -17.72
C GLY A 192 11.60 24.84 -17.02
N ARG A 193 10.31 25.10 -17.24
CA ARG A 193 9.59 26.30 -16.79
C ARG A 193 8.79 26.06 -15.52
N VAL A 194 8.63 27.12 -14.72
CA VAL A 194 7.68 27.17 -13.61
C VAL A 194 6.27 27.29 -14.21
N GLU A 195 5.35 26.44 -13.79
CA GLU A 195 3.94 26.50 -14.17
C GLU A 195 3.11 27.13 -13.05
N TRP A 196 2.10 27.93 -13.42
CA TRP A 196 1.16 28.51 -12.47
C TRP A 196 -0.26 28.02 -12.75
N LEU A 197 -0.94 27.58 -11.70
CA LEU A 197 -2.32 27.09 -11.75
C LEU A 197 -3.18 27.96 -10.83
N LEU A 198 -4.13 28.70 -11.41
CA LEU A 198 -5.13 29.46 -10.67
C LEU A 198 -6.45 28.69 -10.62
N ALA A 199 -7.12 28.71 -9.48
CA ALA A 199 -8.48 28.21 -9.34
C ALA A 199 -9.32 29.06 -8.38
N ASP A 200 -10.64 28.89 -8.39
CA ASP A 200 -11.55 29.61 -7.47
C ASP A 200 -11.21 29.32 -6.01
N SER A 201 -10.65 28.13 -5.75
CA SER A 201 -10.11 27.73 -4.45
C SER A 201 -9.00 26.69 -4.57
N VAL A 202 -8.18 26.60 -3.52
CA VAL A 202 -7.11 25.61 -3.36
C VAL A 202 -7.23 25.00 -1.96
N TRP A 203 -7.33 23.68 -1.86
CA TRP A 203 -7.13 22.96 -0.60
C TRP A 203 -5.68 22.50 -0.53
N TRP A 204 -4.89 23.00 0.43
CA TRP A 204 -3.49 22.59 0.57
C TRP A 204 -3.00 22.71 2.02
N GLY A 205 -2.35 21.65 2.51
CA GLY A 205 -1.87 21.55 3.88
C GLY A 205 -3.01 21.66 4.91
N GLY A 206 -4.08 20.87 4.72
CA GLY A 206 -5.22 20.81 5.65
C GLY A 206 -6.09 22.07 5.70
N ARG A 207 -6.08 22.92 4.65
CA ARG A 207 -6.85 24.18 4.62
C ARG A 207 -7.33 24.52 3.20
N LEU A 208 -8.63 24.75 3.05
CA LEU A 208 -9.23 25.39 1.87
C LEU A 208 -8.97 26.91 1.89
N ARG A 209 -8.57 27.48 0.76
CA ARG A 209 -8.24 28.91 0.61
C ARG A 209 -8.75 29.45 -0.73
N LYS A 210 -9.11 30.72 -0.79
CA LYS A 210 -9.39 31.48 -2.03
C LYS A 210 -8.30 32.52 -2.26
N GLY A 211 -8.15 33.01 -3.49
CA GLY A 211 -7.09 33.98 -3.82
C GLY A 211 -5.68 33.39 -3.75
N VAL A 212 -5.54 32.09 -4.00
CA VAL A 212 -4.28 31.34 -3.97
C VAL A 212 -4.07 30.66 -5.32
N ALA A 213 -2.84 30.74 -5.85
CA ALA A 213 -2.37 29.95 -6.98
C ALA A 213 -1.51 28.78 -6.48
N LEU A 214 -1.42 27.71 -7.28
CA LEU A 214 -0.36 26.71 -7.14
C LEU A 214 0.78 27.07 -8.10
N ARG A 215 1.97 27.30 -7.56
CA ARG A 215 3.21 27.45 -8.32
C ARG A 215 3.92 26.10 -8.34
N VAL A 216 4.01 25.48 -9.51
CA VAL A 216 4.67 24.20 -9.75
C VAL A 216 6.08 24.48 -10.28
N ALA A 217 7.10 24.05 -9.55
CA ALA A 217 8.49 24.18 -9.97
C ALA A 217 8.89 23.08 -10.99
N PRO A 218 9.97 23.26 -11.78
CA PRO A 218 10.42 22.27 -12.76
C PRO A 218 10.78 20.90 -12.17
N ASP A 219 11.10 20.84 -10.87
CA ASP A 219 11.35 19.63 -10.08
C ASP A 219 10.05 19.03 -9.47
N GLY A 220 8.88 19.43 -9.97
CA GLY A 220 7.58 18.95 -9.52
C GLY A 220 7.12 19.50 -8.16
N VAL A 221 7.91 20.35 -7.49
CA VAL A 221 7.54 20.90 -6.17
C VAL A 221 6.41 21.91 -6.31
N VAL A 222 5.23 21.56 -5.79
CA VAL A 222 4.04 22.40 -5.77
C VAL A 222 4.03 23.28 -4.51
N LYS A 223 3.76 24.58 -4.65
CA LYS A 223 3.58 25.50 -3.52
C LYS A 223 2.35 26.40 -3.69
N PRO A 224 1.45 26.48 -2.69
CA PRO A 224 0.40 27.50 -2.66
C PRO A 224 1.03 28.88 -2.38
N VAL A 225 0.68 29.87 -3.22
CA VAL A 225 1.17 31.25 -3.16
C VAL A 225 0.02 32.24 -3.43
N PRO A 226 0.09 33.52 -3.01
CA PRO A 226 -0.94 34.52 -3.32
C PRO A 226 -1.19 34.62 -4.83
N ALA A 227 -2.46 34.69 -5.23
CA ALA A 227 -2.86 34.66 -6.65
C ALA A 227 -2.36 35.87 -7.44
N GLU A 228 -2.16 37.03 -6.81
CA GLU A 228 -1.60 38.22 -7.43
C GLU A 228 -0.14 38.10 -7.87
N LEU A 229 0.58 37.05 -7.41
CA LEU A 229 1.95 36.76 -7.87
C LEU A 229 1.98 35.95 -9.18
N ALA A 230 0.84 35.42 -9.64
CA ALA A 230 0.79 34.64 -10.87
C ALA A 230 0.93 35.56 -12.10
N PRO A 231 1.81 35.25 -13.05
CA PRO A 231 1.98 36.06 -14.27
C PRO A 231 0.71 36.02 -15.14
N GLY A 232 0.50 37.07 -15.92
CA GLY A 232 -0.50 37.07 -16.98
C GLY A 232 -0.07 36.21 -18.19
N GLY A 233 -1.01 35.92 -19.09
CA GLY A 233 -0.72 35.21 -20.34
C GLY A 233 -0.53 33.70 -20.18
N GLU A 234 0.28 33.11 -21.06
CA GLU A 234 0.39 31.66 -21.27
C GLU A 234 1.09 30.90 -20.13
N ASP A 235 1.83 31.59 -19.25
CA ASP A 235 2.50 30.98 -18.09
C ASP A 235 1.52 30.55 -16.96
N THR A 236 0.24 30.94 -17.05
CA THR A 236 -0.77 30.66 -16.02
C THR A 236 -2.03 30.01 -16.58
N ARG A 237 -2.28 28.76 -16.20
CA ARG A 237 -3.53 28.04 -16.49
C ARG A 237 -4.59 28.39 -15.42
N ARG A 238 -5.85 28.58 -15.84
CA ARG A 238 -6.98 28.93 -14.98
C ARG A 238 -8.03 27.81 -15.00
N PHE A 239 -8.49 27.39 -13.83
CA PHE A 239 -9.46 26.30 -13.65
C PHE A 239 -10.65 26.81 -12.81
N PRO A 240 -11.90 26.50 -13.17
CA PRO A 240 -13.01 26.67 -12.23
C PRO A 240 -12.90 25.65 -11.09
N GLY A 241 -13.50 25.93 -9.94
CA GLY A 241 -13.61 24.99 -8.82
C GLY A 241 -12.39 24.93 -7.91
N THR A 242 -11.93 23.71 -7.59
CA THR A 242 -10.92 23.49 -6.54
C THR A 242 -9.75 22.65 -7.03
N LEU A 243 -8.52 23.08 -6.71
CA LEU A 243 -7.30 22.27 -6.83
C LEU A 243 -6.84 21.78 -5.45
N LEU A 244 -6.25 20.58 -5.41
CA LEU A 244 -5.75 19.91 -4.19
C LEU A 244 -4.59 18.96 -4.56
N PRO A 245 -3.81 18.45 -3.59
CA PRO A 245 -2.84 17.39 -3.88
C PRO A 245 -3.55 16.19 -4.52
N GLY A 246 -2.82 15.40 -5.30
CA GLY A 246 -3.41 14.23 -5.92
C GLY A 246 -3.98 13.26 -4.89
N LEU A 247 -5.17 12.73 -5.20
CA LEU A 247 -5.85 11.77 -4.35
C LEU A 247 -5.12 10.42 -4.38
N VAL A 248 -4.94 9.82 -3.21
CA VAL A 248 -4.19 8.59 -2.99
C VAL A 248 -5.14 7.47 -2.52
N ASP A 249 -5.07 6.30 -3.15
CA ASP A 249 -5.62 5.07 -2.57
C ASP A 249 -4.48 4.25 -1.95
N ALA A 250 -4.49 4.11 -0.63
CA ALA A 250 -3.42 3.45 0.12
C ALA A 250 -3.51 1.90 0.14
N HIS A 251 -4.48 1.28 -0.56
CA HIS A 251 -4.56 -0.18 -0.67
C HIS A 251 -5.16 -0.62 -2.01
N VAL A 252 -4.28 -0.98 -2.95
CA VAL A 252 -4.62 -1.48 -4.29
C VAL A 252 -3.81 -2.74 -4.59
N HIS A 253 -4.35 -3.60 -5.46
CA HIS A 253 -3.63 -4.70 -6.10
C HIS A 253 -3.56 -4.43 -7.61
N SER A 254 -2.50 -3.75 -8.06
CA SER A 254 -2.37 -3.17 -9.40
C SER A 254 -2.45 -4.20 -10.53
N ALA A 255 -2.06 -5.45 -10.25
CA ALA A 255 -2.13 -6.55 -11.19
C ALA A 255 -3.56 -7.07 -11.45
N LEU A 256 -4.53 -6.70 -10.61
CA LEU A 256 -5.92 -7.18 -10.65
C LEU A 256 -6.90 -6.15 -11.24
N VAL A 257 -6.46 -4.92 -11.53
CA VAL A 257 -7.33 -3.81 -11.93
C VAL A 257 -6.76 -2.98 -13.09
N ASP A 258 -7.63 -2.36 -13.88
CA ASP A 258 -7.19 -1.37 -14.87
C ASP A 258 -6.83 -0.04 -14.19
N LEU A 259 -5.54 0.14 -13.92
CA LEU A 259 -4.99 1.39 -13.40
C LEU A 259 -5.32 2.62 -14.28
N GLY A 260 -5.53 2.46 -15.58
CA GLY A 260 -5.93 3.56 -16.46
C GLY A 260 -7.31 4.12 -16.08
N THR A 261 -8.29 3.24 -15.90
CA THR A 261 -9.62 3.60 -15.38
C THR A 261 -9.55 4.15 -13.96
N VAL A 262 -8.73 3.56 -13.06
CA VAL A 262 -8.54 4.07 -11.69
C VAL A 262 -8.08 5.54 -11.69
N ARG A 263 -7.15 5.90 -12.58
CA ARG A 263 -6.71 7.29 -12.75
C ARG A 263 -7.78 8.18 -13.36
N ALA A 264 -8.52 7.68 -14.36
CA ALA A 264 -9.64 8.40 -14.95
C ALA A 264 -10.75 8.69 -13.91
N GLY A 265 -10.91 7.80 -12.92
CA GLY A 265 -11.77 7.94 -11.74
C GLY A 265 -11.21 8.81 -10.61
N GLY A 266 -10.16 9.61 -10.87
CA GLY A 266 -9.71 10.68 -9.98
C GLY A 266 -8.57 10.36 -9.01
N ILE A 267 -8.14 9.10 -8.93
CA ILE A 267 -7.02 8.65 -8.09
C ILE A 267 -5.70 8.94 -8.81
N ALA A 268 -4.87 9.81 -8.24
CA ALA A 268 -3.61 10.25 -8.83
C ALA A 268 -2.43 9.35 -8.47
N GLU A 269 -2.46 8.74 -7.30
CA GLU A 269 -1.39 7.87 -6.76
C GLU A 269 -2.02 6.66 -6.04
N VAL A 270 -1.35 5.51 -6.07
CA VAL A 270 -1.79 4.27 -5.41
C VAL A 270 -0.64 3.64 -4.61
N TRP A 271 -0.98 2.97 -3.52
CA TRP A 271 -0.07 2.06 -2.83
C TRP A 271 -0.47 0.62 -3.16
N ASP A 272 0.38 -0.08 -3.92
CA ASP A 272 0.25 -1.50 -4.16
C ASP A 272 0.75 -2.29 -2.95
N LEU A 273 -0.15 -3.03 -2.29
CA LEU A 273 0.15 -3.75 -1.06
C LEU A 273 0.23 -5.27 -1.23
N GLY A 274 0.56 -5.75 -2.44
CA GLY A 274 0.89 -7.16 -2.64
C GLY A 274 0.76 -7.57 -4.11
N GLY A 275 1.86 -7.99 -4.70
CA GLY A 275 1.91 -8.45 -6.09
C GLY A 275 3.26 -9.06 -6.46
N VAL A 276 3.36 -9.59 -7.69
CA VAL A 276 4.63 -10.11 -8.21
C VAL A 276 5.60 -8.94 -8.39
N PRO A 277 6.79 -8.93 -7.77
CA PRO A 277 7.63 -7.72 -7.67
C PRO A 277 8.01 -7.11 -9.01
N SER A 278 8.36 -7.92 -10.00
CA SER A 278 8.69 -7.47 -11.36
C SER A 278 7.50 -6.81 -12.08
N THR A 279 6.30 -7.36 -11.92
CA THR A 279 5.07 -6.83 -12.51
C THR A 279 4.70 -5.48 -11.91
N VAL A 280 4.76 -5.33 -10.59
CA VAL A 280 4.44 -4.06 -9.92
C VAL A 280 5.53 -3.00 -10.21
N ALA A 281 6.80 -3.40 -10.28
CA ALA A 281 7.89 -2.52 -10.72
C ALA A 281 7.70 -2.04 -12.18
N GLU A 282 7.16 -2.87 -13.08
CA GLU A 282 6.83 -2.44 -14.44
C GLU A 282 5.71 -1.39 -14.45
N PHE A 283 4.62 -1.61 -13.69
CA PHE A 283 3.55 -0.61 -13.55
C PHE A 283 4.10 0.73 -13.05
N ALA A 284 4.92 0.71 -11.99
CA ALA A 284 5.57 1.91 -11.46
C ALA A 284 6.49 2.58 -12.50
N GLY A 285 7.31 1.80 -13.22
CA GLY A 285 8.20 2.29 -14.27
C GLY A 285 7.48 2.90 -15.48
N ARG A 286 6.25 2.46 -15.79
CA ARG A 286 5.39 3.10 -16.80
C ARG A 286 4.72 4.36 -16.26
N ALA A 287 4.19 4.33 -15.03
CA ALA A 287 3.52 5.46 -14.37
C ALA A 287 4.41 6.69 -14.13
N VAL A 288 5.73 6.51 -14.15
CA VAL A 288 6.74 7.57 -14.20
C VAL A 288 6.55 8.50 -15.43
N ARG A 289 6.02 8.03 -16.55
CA ARG A 289 5.88 8.87 -17.76
C ARG A 289 4.67 9.80 -17.64
N ALA A 290 4.87 11.08 -17.95
CA ALA A 290 3.84 12.13 -17.83
C ALA A 290 2.60 11.89 -18.72
N ASP A 291 2.76 11.13 -19.81
CA ASP A 291 1.74 10.74 -20.78
C ASP A 291 1.18 9.32 -20.57
N SER A 292 1.62 8.61 -19.52
CA SER A 292 1.29 7.19 -19.31
C SER A 292 -0.19 6.89 -19.12
N GLY A 293 -0.99 7.86 -18.68
CA GLY A 293 -2.38 7.65 -18.27
C GLY A 293 -2.55 6.80 -17.01
N LEU A 294 -1.47 6.51 -16.27
CA LEU A 294 -1.47 5.70 -15.04
C LEU A 294 -1.32 6.58 -13.78
N PRO A 295 -1.84 6.13 -12.61
CA PRO A 295 -1.56 6.78 -11.33
C PRO A 295 -0.12 6.45 -10.92
N ARG A 296 0.54 7.29 -10.11
CA ARG A 296 1.85 6.92 -9.55
C ARG A 296 1.70 5.69 -8.67
N VAL A 297 2.62 4.74 -8.77
CA VAL A 297 2.59 3.49 -7.97
C VAL A 297 3.72 3.50 -6.94
N ARG A 298 3.36 3.61 -5.67
CA ARG A 298 4.20 3.19 -4.53
C ARG A 298 3.88 1.72 -4.25
N TYR A 299 4.84 0.87 -3.87
CA TYR A 299 4.55 -0.56 -3.72
C TYR A 299 5.35 -1.31 -2.65
N ALA A 300 4.75 -2.40 -2.17
CA ALA A 300 5.33 -3.40 -1.26
C ALA A 300 6.26 -4.40 -1.96
N GLY A 301 5.92 -4.80 -3.18
CA GLY A 301 6.39 -6.06 -3.74
C GLY A 301 5.56 -7.23 -3.18
N PRO A 302 6.19 -8.30 -2.68
CA PRO A 302 5.46 -9.51 -2.29
C PRO A 302 4.86 -9.40 -0.88
N PHE A 303 3.83 -10.19 -0.59
CA PHE A 303 3.40 -10.47 0.78
C PHE A 303 4.49 -11.28 1.49
N LEU A 304 5.11 -10.73 2.55
CA LEU A 304 5.97 -11.51 3.44
C LEU A 304 5.09 -12.31 4.41
N THR A 305 5.24 -13.64 4.41
CA THR A 305 4.33 -14.55 5.13
C THR A 305 5.06 -15.73 5.76
N ALA A 306 4.39 -16.51 6.59
CA ALA A 306 4.93 -17.78 7.09
C ALA A 306 4.88 -18.86 6.00
N PRO A 307 5.66 -19.96 6.12
CA PRO A 307 5.50 -21.13 5.27
C PRO A 307 4.05 -21.67 5.30
N GLY A 308 3.40 -21.73 4.14
CA GLY A 308 1.97 -22.07 4.01
C GLY A 308 0.99 -21.02 4.56
N GLY A 309 1.45 -19.81 4.86
CA GLY A 309 0.64 -18.72 5.40
C GLY A 309 -0.02 -17.86 4.31
N TYR A 310 -1.08 -17.14 4.68
CA TYR A 310 -1.83 -16.28 3.75
C TYR A 310 -0.90 -15.31 2.99
N PRO A 311 -1.06 -15.09 1.67
CA PRO A 311 -2.02 -15.73 0.77
C PRO A 311 -1.43 -16.91 -0.03
N SER A 312 -0.35 -17.58 0.41
CA SER A 312 0.27 -18.67 -0.36
C SER A 312 -0.64 -19.89 -0.58
N ASP A 313 -1.70 -19.99 0.21
CA ASP A 313 -2.78 -20.98 0.15
C ASP A 313 -4.05 -20.47 -0.59
N ARG A 314 -4.00 -19.33 -1.28
CA ARG A 314 -5.15 -18.73 -1.97
C ARG A 314 -5.03 -18.82 -3.50
N PRO A 315 -6.05 -19.34 -4.21
CA PRO A 315 -5.99 -19.54 -5.66
C PRO A 315 -6.04 -18.23 -6.48
N TRP A 316 -6.46 -17.12 -5.88
CA TRP A 316 -6.44 -15.80 -6.52
C TRP A 316 -5.05 -15.15 -6.51
N ALA A 317 -4.15 -15.58 -5.62
CA ALA A 317 -2.82 -15.00 -5.47
C ALA A 317 -1.90 -15.51 -6.60
N PRO A 318 -1.34 -14.64 -7.46
CA PRO A 318 -0.42 -15.07 -8.51
C PRO A 318 0.86 -15.66 -7.91
N ALA A 319 1.37 -16.74 -8.49
CA ALA A 319 2.64 -17.34 -8.05
C ALA A 319 3.77 -16.30 -8.06
N GLY A 320 4.52 -16.21 -6.96
CA GLY A 320 5.56 -15.20 -6.76
C GLY A 320 5.06 -13.85 -6.23
N SER A 321 3.77 -13.71 -5.90
CA SER A 321 3.24 -12.54 -5.17
C SER A 321 3.47 -12.60 -3.66
N TRP A 322 4.02 -13.70 -3.13
CA TRP A 322 4.40 -13.86 -1.72
C TRP A 322 5.84 -14.39 -1.59
N ARG A 323 6.42 -14.19 -0.41
CA ARG A 323 7.73 -14.70 0.00
C ARG A 323 7.60 -15.25 1.42
N GLU A 324 7.73 -16.57 1.55
CA GLU A 324 7.66 -17.27 2.83
C GLU A 324 8.96 -17.04 3.62
N ILE A 325 8.86 -16.74 4.92
CA ILE A 325 9.99 -16.45 5.80
C ILE A 325 10.21 -17.60 6.78
N GLY A 326 11.30 -18.35 6.60
CA GLY A 326 11.58 -19.55 7.41
C GLY A 326 11.97 -19.27 8.86
N GLY A 327 12.42 -18.04 9.18
CA GLY A 327 12.84 -17.65 10.52
C GLY A 327 13.58 -16.30 10.54
N GLU A 328 14.07 -15.88 11.71
CA GLU A 328 14.69 -14.55 11.92
C GLU A 328 15.87 -14.26 10.98
N ALA A 329 16.65 -15.29 10.61
CA ALA A 329 17.81 -15.14 9.71
C ALA A 329 17.42 -14.81 8.26
N ASP A 330 16.21 -15.19 7.82
CA ASP A 330 15.69 -14.97 6.47
C ASP A 330 15.00 -13.59 6.33
N ALA A 331 14.54 -13.02 7.45
CA ALA A 331 13.81 -11.76 7.50
C ALA A 331 14.58 -10.58 6.84
N ARG A 332 15.90 -10.50 7.04
CA ARG A 332 16.72 -9.45 6.41
C ARG A 332 16.84 -9.64 4.90
N ALA A 333 17.04 -10.89 4.45
CA ALA A 333 17.16 -11.21 3.04
C ALA A 333 15.88 -10.85 2.27
N ALA A 334 14.71 -11.23 2.78
CA ALA A 334 13.44 -10.90 2.14
C ALA A 334 13.14 -9.39 2.05
N VAL A 335 13.56 -8.60 3.05
CA VAL A 335 13.45 -7.14 3.00
C VAL A 335 14.44 -6.54 1.99
N ASP A 336 15.69 -7.01 1.96
CA ASP A 336 16.69 -6.57 0.98
C ASP A 336 16.29 -6.97 -0.45
N GLU A 337 15.69 -8.15 -0.66
CA GLU A 337 15.10 -8.62 -1.92
C GLU A 337 13.99 -7.65 -2.41
N ALA A 338 13.03 -7.31 -1.54
CA ALA A 338 11.94 -6.37 -1.87
C ALA A 338 12.47 -4.95 -2.14
N GLY A 339 13.41 -4.46 -1.32
CA GLY A 339 14.05 -3.16 -1.50
C GLY A 339 14.84 -3.06 -2.81
N ALA A 340 15.58 -4.12 -3.17
CA ALA A 340 16.30 -4.23 -4.43
C ALA A 340 15.37 -4.31 -5.65
N ALA A 341 14.20 -4.94 -5.49
CA ALA A 341 13.12 -4.92 -6.50
C ALA A 341 12.42 -3.55 -6.62
N GLY A 342 12.75 -2.58 -5.75
CA GLY A 342 12.28 -1.19 -5.84
C GLY A 342 11.12 -0.84 -4.89
N ALA A 343 10.77 -1.72 -3.94
CA ALA A 343 9.73 -1.45 -2.95
C ALA A 343 10.01 -0.17 -2.12
N ARG A 344 8.92 0.43 -1.61
CA ARG A 344 8.95 1.67 -0.80
C ARG A 344 8.20 1.55 0.53
N LEU A 345 7.76 0.34 0.83
CA LEU A 345 7.15 -0.14 2.06
C LEU A 345 7.26 -1.67 2.05
N ILE A 346 6.99 -2.34 3.15
CA ILE A 346 6.99 -3.81 3.24
C ILE A 346 5.59 -4.28 3.65
N LYS A 347 5.01 -5.25 2.94
CA LYS A 347 3.76 -5.91 3.34
C LYS A 347 4.07 -7.20 4.08
N VAL A 348 3.47 -7.40 5.24
CA VAL A 348 3.55 -8.64 6.02
C VAL A 348 2.15 -9.14 6.35
N THR A 349 1.96 -10.45 6.54
CA THR A 349 0.65 -11.03 6.84
C THR A 349 0.58 -11.68 8.22
N ALA A 350 -0.43 -11.29 8.99
CA ALA A 350 -0.88 -11.90 10.23
C ALA A 350 -2.36 -12.26 10.08
N HIS A 351 -2.64 -13.45 9.55
CA HIS A 351 -3.98 -13.97 9.30
C HIS A 351 -4.22 -15.20 10.19
N ALA A 352 -5.16 -15.13 11.14
CA ALA A 352 -5.35 -16.17 12.15
C ALA A 352 -5.92 -17.50 11.59
N GLY A 353 -6.49 -17.48 10.38
CA GLY A 353 -6.99 -18.68 9.68
C GLY A 353 -5.93 -19.60 9.09
N GLY A 354 -4.64 -19.34 9.32
CA GLY A 354 -3.54 -20.16 8.82
C GLY A 354 -2.21 -19.92 9.56
N PRO A 355 -1.09 -20.46 9.05
CA PRO A 355 0.25 -20.18 9.56
C PRO A 355 0.54 -18.67 9.61
N ARG A 356 1.13 -18.22 10.73
CA ARG A 356 1.58 -16.84 10.95
C ARG A 356 3.05 -16.80 11.32
N LEU A 357 3.72 -15.69 11.03
CA LEU A 357 5.09 -15.46 11.48
C LEU A 357 5.11 -15.38 13.01
N PRO A 358 5.92 -16.20 13.71
CA PRO A 358 6.11 -16.04 15.15
C PRO A 358 6.60 -14.62 15.46
N LEU A 359 6.12 -14.03 16.56
CA LEU A 359 6.47 -12.65 16.96
C LEU A 359 7.97 -12.30 16.88
N PRO A 360 8.95 -13.18 17.22
CA PRO A 360 10.37 -12.89 17.00
C PRO A 360 10.74 -12.70 15.52
N VAL A 361 10.18 -13.50 14.62
CA VAL A 361 10.38 -13.39 13.16
C VAL A 361 9.72 -12.12 12.62
N LEU A 362 8.50 -11.81 13.05
CA LEU A 362 7.83 -10.56 12.66
C LEU A 362 8.62 -9.33 13.13
N LYS A 363 9.18 -9.36 14.35
CA LYS A 363 10.11 -8.33 14.86
C LYS A 363 11.40 -8.24 14.03
N ALA A 364 11.95 -9.36 13.57
CA ALA A 364 13.13 -9.36 12.71
C ALA A 364 12.83 -8.70 11.35
N VAL A 365 11.65 -8.95 10.77
CA VAL A 365 11.20 -8.29 9.53
C VAL A 365 11.03 -6.78 9.74
N VAL A 366 10.33 -6.36 10.80
CA VAL A 366 10.15 -4.94 11.15
C VAL A 366 11.50 -4.24 11.36
N LYS A 367 12.39 -4.83 12.15
CA LYS A 367 13.74 -4.31 12.37
C LYS A 367 14.55 -4.20 11.08
N ALA A 368 14.43 -5.16 10.17
CA ALA A 368 15.11 -5.12 8.88
C ALA A 368 14.56 -3.99 7.98
N ALA A 369 13.24 -3.82 7.93
CA ALA A 369 12.56 -2.77 7.16
C ALA A 369 12.90 -1.36 7.68
N HIS A 370 12.83 -1.15 8.99
CA HIS A 370 13.23 0.12 9.62
C HIS A 370 14.72 0.42 9.40
N ALA A 371 15.60 -0.59 9.39
CA ALA A 371 17.01 -0.42 9.05
C ALA A 371 17.28 -0.17 7.55
N ALA A 372 16.24 -0.13 6.72
CA ALA A 372 16.26 0.25 5.30
C ALA A 372 15.37 1.48 5.02
N ASP A 373 14.90 2.19 6.07
CA ASP A 373 13.95 3.31 6.00
C ASP A 373 12.61 2.96 5.31
N LEU A 374 12.18 1.68 5.38
CA LEU A 374 10.92 1.18 4.82
C LEU A 374 9.87 0.98 5.92
N PRO A 375 8.66 1.59 5.80
CA PRO A 375 7.56 1.33 6.73
C PRO A 375 6.92 -0.04 6.48
N VAL A 376 6.41 -0.66 7.53
CA VAL A 376 5.77 -1.98 7.50
C VAL A 376 4.26 -1.87 7.60
N VAL A 377 3.56 -2.39 6.59
CA VAL A 377 2.12 -2.58 6.58
C VAL A 377 1.79 -4.04 6.88
N VAL A 378 1.05 -4.29 7.96
CA VAL A 378 0.62 -5.65 8.32
C VAL A 378 -0.84 -5.85 7.90
N HIS A 379 -1.11 -6.92 7.13
CA HIS A 379 -2.44 -7.53 7.03
C HIS A 379 -2.80 -8.16 8.37
N ALA A 380 -3.72 -7.57 9.13
CA ALA A 380 -4.11 -8.05 10.46
C ALA A 380 -5.57 -8.54 10.45
N GLU A 381 -5.74 -9.86 10.39
CA GLU A 381 -7.06 -10.51 10.34
C GLU A 381 -7.17 -11.65 11.36
N GLY A 382 -8.23 -11.60 12.17
CA GLY A 382 -8.51 -12.62 13.17
C GLY A 382 -7.87 -12.38 14.53
N PRO A 383 -8.23 -13.20 15.53
CA PRO A 383 -7.99 -12.88 16.93
C PRO A 383 -6.53 -12.63 17.31
N GLY A 384 -6.30 -11.52 18.01
CA GLY A 384 -5.00 -11.13 18.54
C GLY A 384 -3.95 -10.66 17.52
N THR A 385 -4.27 -10.62 16.22
CA THR A 385 -3.33 -10.17 15.18
C THR A 385 -2.97 -8.68 15.29
N VAL A 386 -3.91 -7.84 15.74
CA VAL A 386 -3.65 -6.42 16.07
C VAL A 386 -2.60 -6.28 17.17
N ALA A 387 -2.71 -7.10 18.23
CA ALA A 387 -1.77 -7.08 19.35
C ALA A 387 -0.37 -7.57 18.93
N GLU A 388 -0.32 -8.59 18.06
CA GLU A 388 0.94 -9.10 17.48
C GLU A 388 1.63 -8.06 16.59
N ALA A 389 0.91 -7.43 15.67
CA ALA A 389 1.43 -6.38 14.80
C ALA A 389 1.94 -5.16 15.60
N TYR A 390 1.14 -4.71 16.58
CA TYR A 390 1.53 -3.64 17.50
C TYR A 390 2.78 -3.99 18.31
N ALA A 391 2.84 -5.22 18.86
CA ALA A 391 3.97 -5.70 19.67
C ALA A 391 5.24 -5.95 18.84
N ALA A 392 5.12 -6.18 17.53
CA ALA A 392 6.25 -6.28 16.62
C ALA A 392 6.84 -4.92 16.23
N GLY A 393 6.07 -3.84 16.37
CA GLY A 393 6.47 -2.49 15.97
C GLY A 393 6.06 -2.12 14.54
N ALA A 394 4.99 -2.73 14.00
CA ALA A 394 4.44 -2.33 12.70
C ALA A 394 4.02 -0.86 12.69
N ASP A 395 4.13 -0.22 11.52
CA ASP A 395 3.81 1.20 11.32
C ASP A 395 2.36 1.39 10.88
N VAL A 396 1.85 0.47 10.06
CA VAL A 396 0.53 0.57 9.44
C VAL A 396 -0.24 -0.75 9.54
N LEU A 397 -1.54 -0.68 9.84
CA LEU A 397 -2.45 -1.81 9.62
C LEU A 397 -3.21 -1.65 8.30
N ALA A 398 -3.28 -2.74 7.57
CA ALA A 398 -4.41 -3.04 6.69
C ALA A 398 -5.09 -4.28 7.28
N HIS A 399 -6.40 -4.41 7.34
CA HIS A 399 -7.43 -3.42 7.11
C HIS A 399 -7.67 -2.66 8.43
N THR A 400 -8.73 -1.85 8.52
CA THR A 400 -9.32 -1.55 9.83
C THR A 400 -9.72 -2.87 10.50
N PRO A 401 -9.24 -3.20 11.72
CA PRO A 401 -9.56 -4.47 12.37
C PRO A 401 -11.07 -4.70 12.52
N TRP A 402 -11.56 -5.86 12.07
CA TRP A 402 -12.98 -6.15 11.93
C TRP A 402 -13.44 -7.46 12.61
N THR A 403 -12.52 -8.37 12.92
CA THR A 403 -12.89 -9.69 13.44
C THR A 403 -13.39 -9.65 14.88
N GLU A 404 -12.94 -8.67 15.66
CA GLU A 404 -13.29 -8.51 17.08
C GLU A 404 -13.23 -7.03 17.49
N PRO A 405 -14.03 -6.60 18.49
CA PRO A 405 -13.84 -5.30 19.12
C PRO A 405 -12.46 -5.24 19.78
N VAL A 406 -11.58 -4.36 19.32
CA VAL A 406 -10.24 -4.20 19.90
C VAL A 406 -10.33 -3.56 21.28
N ASP A 407 -9.53 -4.03 22.24
CA ASP A 407 -9.46 -3.46 23.59
C ASP A 407 -9.04 -1.97 23.57
N ASP A 408 -9.58 -1.15 24.48
CA ASP A 408 -9.38 0.30 24.48
C ASP A 408 -7.94 0.73 24.82
N ALA A 409 -7.24 -0.04 25.67
CA ALA A 409 -5.84 0.24 25.99
C ALA A 409 -4.93 -0.08 24.78
N LEU A 410 -5.22 -1.16 24.06
CA LEU A 410 -4.53 -1.48 22.80
C LEU A 410 -4.85 -0.44 21.71
N LEU A 411 -6.10 -0.01 21.57
CA LEU A 411 -6.50 1.03 20.62
C LEU A 411 -5.77 2.35 20.86
N ARG A 412 -5.71 2.82 22.11
CA ARG A 412 -4.96 4.02 22.49
C ARG A 412 -3.49 3.89 22.13
N ALA A 413 -2.88 2.76 22.47
CA ALA A 413 -1.47 2.51 22.19
C ALA A 413 -1.17 2.42 20.69
N CYS A 414 -2.09 1.85 19.89
CA CYS A 414 -2.03 1.92 18.43
C CYS A 414 -2.15 3.36 17.93
N ALA A 415 -3.11 4.15 18.44
CA ALA A 415 -3.36 5.53 18.01
C ALA A 415 -2.16 6.46 18.25
N GLU A 416 -1.35 6.20 19.27
CA GLU A 416 -0.14 6.96 19.59
C GLU A 416 1.00 6.82 18.57
N ARG A 417 1.05 5.74 17.76
CA ARG A 417 2.18 5.51 16.82
C ARG A 417 1.88 4.84 15.49
N MET A 418 0.70 4.28 15.28
CA MET A 418 0.34 3.56 14.05
C MET A 418 -0.63 4.38 13.19
N SER A 419 -0.62 4.11 11.88
CA SER A 419 -1.71 4.52 10.98
C SER A 419 -2.55 3.32 10.57
N TRP A 420 -3.85 3.50 10.35
CA TRP A 420 -4.73 2.44 9.83
C TRP A 420 -5.23 2.80 8.43
N ILE A 421 -5.15 1.85 7.50
CA ILE A 421 -5.78 1.95 6.18
C ILE A 421 -7.23 1.49 6.32
N SER A 422 -8.16 2.31 5.85
CA SER A 422 -9.59 2.18 6.15
C SER A 422 -10.22 0.89 5.62
N THR A 423 -10.30 0.72 4.30
CA THR A 423 -10.87 -0.44 3.58
C THR A 423 -12.14 -0.98 4.24
N LEU A 424 -13.13 -0.14 4.47
CA LEU A 424 -14.36 -0.47 5.17
C LEU A 424 -15.44 -1.06 4.24
N ASP A 425 -15.45 -0.63 2.98
CA ASP A 425 -16.42 -1.05 1.95
C ASP A 425 -16.19 -2.49 1.45
N ILE A 426 -15.07 -3.13 1.81
CA ILE A 426 -14.84 -4.57 1.56
C ILE A 426 -15.87 -5.44 2.29
N HIS A 427 -16.46 -4.93 3.37
CA HIS A 427 -17.48 -5.62 4.17
C HIS A 427 -18.86 -5.47 3.53
N GLY A 428 -19.03 -6.11 2.36
CA GLY A 428 -20.28 -6.21 1.62
C GLY A 428 -20.43 -5.35 0.35
N TRP A 429 -19.44 -4.52 0.01
CA TRP A 429 -19.39 -3.75 -1.25
C TRP A 429 -20.64 -2.92 -1.58
N GLY A 430 -21.32 -2.41 -0.55
CA GLY A 430 -22.58 -1.68 -0.62
C GLY A 430 -23.80 -2.42 -0.08
N ASP A 431 -23.76 -3.76 0.05
CA ASP A 431 -24.74 -4.57 0.77
C ASP A 431 -24.10 -5.17 2.04
N PRO A 432 -24.21 -4.49 3.20
CA PRO A 432 -23.24 -4.62 4.27
C PRO A 432 -23.37 -5.88 5.12
N ASP A 433 -22.22 -6.51 5.39
CA ASP A 433 -22.13 -7.61 6.35
C ASP A 433 -21.93 -7.10 7.82
N PRO A 434 -22.09 -7.98 8.83
CA PRO A 434 -21.93 -7.60 10.24
C PRO A 434 -20.50 -7.16 10.65
N ALA A 435 -19.46 -7.60 9.94
CA ALA A 435 -18.09 -7.19 10.25
C ALA A 435 -17.85 -5.71 9.96
N ARG A 436 -18.61 -5.11 9.02
CA ARG A 436 -18.59 -3.66 8.77
C ARG A 436 -18.87 -2.85 10.04
N GLU A 437 -19.79 -3.31 10.89
CA GLU A 437 -20.14 -2.61 12.13
C GLU A 437 -19.00 -2.67 13.14
N VAL A 438 -18.30 -3.81 13.23
CA VAL A 438 -17.12 -3.98 14.09
C VAL A 438 -15.96 -3.12 13.58
N ALA A 439 -15.69 -3.11 12.27
CA ALA A 439 -14.66 -2.29 11.64
C ALA A 439 -14.91 -0.79 11.91
N VAL A 440 -16.09 -0.27 11.57
CA VAL A 440 -16.46 1.13 11.82
C VAL A 440 -16.43 1.47 13.32
N GLY A 441 -16.86 0.54 14.19
CA GLY A 441 -16.81 0.69 15.64
C GLY A 441 -15.39 0.75 16.22
N ASN A 442 -14.46 -0.03 15.67
CA ASN A 442 -13.04 0.00 16.01
C ASN A 442 -12.39 1.29 15.50
N LEU A 443 -12.61 1.65 14.23
CA LEU A 443 -12.05 2.87 13.64
C LEU A 443 -12.50 4.12 14.40
N ARG A 444 -13.80 4.23 14.74
CA ARG A 444 -14.33 5.36 15.52
C ARG A 444 -13.63 5.54 16.86
N ARG A 445 -13.32 4.45 17.56
CA ARG A 445 -12.60 4.51 18.84
C ARG A 445 -11.11 4.83 18.64
N PHE A 446 -10.47 4.27 17.62
CA PHE A 446 -9.10 4.61 17.21
C PHE A 446 -8.95 6.11 16.89
N ILE A 447 -9.84 6.68 16.08
CA ILE A 447 -9.92 8.13 15.80
C ILE A 447 -10.15 8.92 17.09
N GLY A 448 -11.02 8.43 17.97
CA GLY A 448 -11.30 9.05 19.28
C GLY A 448 -10.09 9.15 20.21
N HIS A 449 -9.08 8.28 20.04
CA HIS A 449 -7.79 8.36 20.72
C HIS A 449 -6.71 9.15 19.94
N GLY A 450 -7.08 9.79 18.82
CA GLY A 450 -6.16 10.57 17.97
C GLY A 450 -5.48 9.77 16.86
N GLY A 451 -5.93 8.56 16.57
CA GLY A 451 -5.31 7.66 15.59
C GLY A 451 -5.33 8.20 14.16
N THR A 452 -4.24 7.99 13.42
CA THR A 452 -4.08 8.47 12.04
C THR A 452 -4.68 7.49 11.04
N VAL A 453 -5.52 7.97 10.13
CA VAL A 453 -6.19 7.14 9.11
C VAL A 453 -5.68 7.46 7.71
N ARG A 454 -5.48 6.43 6.90
CA ARG A 454 -5.28 6.51 5.45
C ARG A 454 -6.54 5.97 4.76
N TYR A 455 -7.00 6.66 3.73
CA TYR A 455 -8.00 6.09 2.84
C TYR A 455 -7.36 4.98 2.00
N GLY A 456 -8.02 3.84 1.90
CA GLY A 456 -7.70 2.82 0.92
C GLY A 456 -8.90 1.89 0.72
N THR A 457 -8.98 1.21 -0.42
CA THR A 457 -10.19 0.43 -0.77
C THR A 457 -9.99 -1.08 -0.86
N ASP A 458 -8.74 -1.57 -0.93
CA ASP A 458 -8.39 -2.96 -1.28
C ASP A 458 -8.73 -3.29 -2.75
N LEU A 459 -8.51 -2.31 -3.63
CA LEU A 459 -8.96 -2.33 -5.02
C LEU A 459 -8.34 -3.50 -5.80
N GLY A 460 -9.20 -4.42 -6.27
CA GLY A 460 -8.82 -5.71 -6.85
C GLY A 460 -9.49 -6.88 -6.14
N ASN A 461 -9.87 -6.72 -4.87
CA ASN A 461 -10.60 -7.71 -4.08
C ASN A 461 -12.10 -7.37 -4.01
N GLY A 462 -12.82 -7.70 -5.08
CA GLY A 462 -14.28 -7.56 -5.18
C GLY A 462 -14.78 -6.35 -6.00
N PRO A 463 -16.12 -6.16 -6.10
CA PRO A 463 -16.77 -5.18 -6.98
C PRO A 463 -16.71 -3.74 -6.44
N LEU A 464 -15.49 -3.24 -6.25
CA LEU A 464 -15.20 -1.87 -5.83
C LEU A 464 -15.17 -0.90 -7.03
N PRO A 465 -15.55 0.38 -6.87
CA PRO A 465 -15.46 1.37 -7.95
C PRO A 465 -13.99 1.60 -8.36
N LEU A 466 -13.71 1.62 -9.66
CA LEU A 466 -12.39 1.94 -10.21
C LEU A 466 -12.14 3.46 -10.19
N GLY A 467 -11.91 4.01 -8.99
CA GLY A 467 -11.72 5.45 -8.76
C GLY A 467 -11.96 5.83 -7.31
N VAL A 468 -12.30 7.09 -7.06
CA VAL A 468 -12.70 7.56 -5.72
C VAL A 468 -13.99 6.86 -5.27
N ASN A 469 -13.91 6.05 -4.20
CA ASN A 469 -15.04 5.29 -3.67
C ASN A 469 -15.85 6.13 -2.67
N ALA A 470 -16.99 6.66 -3.14
CA ALA A 470 -17.91 7.44 -2.32
C ALA A 470 -18.62 6.62 -1.21
N ARG A 471 -18.60 5.28 -1.24
CA ARG A 471 -19.09 4.44 -0.14
C ARG A 471 -18.07 4.37 0.99
N GLU A 472 -16.80 4.15 0.66
CA GLU A 472 -15.68 4.19 1.61
C GLU A 472 -15.60 5.54 2.34
N ILE A 473 -15.77 6.65 1.61
CA ILE A 473 -15.79 8.00 2.20
C ILE A 473 -16.95 8.16 3.21
N ARG A 474 -18.15 7.67 2.89
CA ARG A 474 -19.29 7.69 3.83
C ARG A 474 -19.02 6.85 5.09
N LEU A 475 -18.35 5.71 4.94
CA LEU A 475 -17.97 4.87 6.07
C LEU A 475 -16.92 5.55 6.96
N LEU A 476 -15.92 6.23 6.38
CA LEU A 476 -14.98 7.09 7.09
C LEU A 476 -15.68 8.23 7.86
N GLN A 477 -16.65 8.91 7.25
CA GLN A 477 -17.46 9.94 7.91
C GLN A 477 -18.29 9.35 9.06
N SER A 478 -18.88 8.16 8.86
CA SER A 478 -19.63 7.46 9.92
C SER A 478 -18.74 7.04 11.09
N ALA A 479 -17.45 6.78 10.84
CA ALA A 479 -16.43 6.56 11.87
C ALA A 479 -15.96 7.85 12.55
N GLY A 480 -16.34 9.04 12.05
CA GLY A 480 -16.11 10.33 12.69
C GLY A 480 -15.11 11.25 11.98
N LEU A 481 -14.64 10.91 10.77
CA LEU A 481 -13.83 11.86 9.99
C LEU A 481 -14.70 13.01 9.46
N THR A 482 -14.24 14.24 9.68
CA THR A 482 -14.75 15.41 8.95
C THR A 482 -14.27 15.38 7.49
N PRO A 483 -14.92 16.12 6.57
CA PRO A 483 -14.45 16.28 5.19
C PRO A 483 -12.96 16.66 5.05
N ASP A 484 -12.45 17.60 5.86
CA ASP A 484 -11.02 17.95 5.89
C ASP A 484 -10.12 16.79 6.37
N ALA A 485 -10.62 15.96 7.31
CA ALA A 485 -9.90 14.78 7.76
C ALA A 485 -9.88 13.67 6.70
N VAL A 486 -10.96 13.50 5.91
CA VAL A 486 -10.96 12.59 4.75
C VAL A 486 -9.98 13.06 3.69
N LEU A 487 -9.97 14.35 3.34
CA LEU A 487 -8.99 14.90 2.39
C LEU A 487 -7.55 14.69 2.87
N THR A 488 -7.32 14.81 4.18
CA THR A 488 -6.01 14.52 4.80
C THR A 488 -5.66 13.02 4.72
N ALA A 489 -6.63 12.12 4.94
CA ALA A 489 -6.45 10.68 4.79
C ALA A 489 -6.20 10.23 3.33
N MET A 490 -6.69 11.02 2.37
CA MET A 490 -6.59 10.79 0.91
C MET A 490 -5.45 11.55 0.22
N THR A 491 -4.57 12.27 0.93
CA THR A 491 -3.50 13.06 0.29
C THR A 491 -2.14 12.89 0.96
N GLU A 492 -1.07 13.30 0.27
CA GLU A 492 0.28 13.37 0.82
C GLU A 492 0.86 14.78 0.67
N SER A 493 1.56 15.26 1.70
CA SER A 493 2.05 16.64 1.80
C SER A 493 3.13 16.99 0.79
N ASP A 494 3.84 15.98 0.29
CA ASP A 494 4.90 16.01 -0.71
C ASP A 494 4.44 15.45 -2.08
N SER A 495 3.13 15.19 -2.24
CA SER A 495 2.57 14.81 -3.54
C SER A 495 2.89 15.88 -4.58
N SER A 496 3.39 15.40 -5.71
CA SER A 496 3.69 16.18 -6.91
C SER A 496 2.63 15.98 -7.99
N THR A 497 1.59 15.19 -7.73
CA THR A 497 0.36 15.19 -8.53
C THR A 497 -0.62 16.20 -7.97
N ILE A 498 -1.58 16.60 -8.80
CA ILE A 498 -2.63 17.56 -8.44
C ILE A 498 -3.95 16.93 -8.89
N SER A 499 -4.96 16.95 -8.01
CA SER A 499 -6.33 16.64 -8.39
C SER A 499 -7.13 17.94 -8.55
N TRP A 500 -8.18 17.88 -9.36
CA TRP A 500 -9.06 18.99 -9.71
C TRP A 500 -10.53 18.59 -9.58
N LEU A 501 -11.33 19.36 -8.84
CA LEU A 501 -12.79 19.26 -8.81
C LEU A 501 -13.38 20.40 -9.63
N PRO A 502 -13.96 20.15 -10.83
CA PRO A 502 -14.48 21.21 -11.71
C PRO A 502 -15.63 22.02 -11.12
N ALA A 503 -16.47 21.40 -10.28
CA ALA A 503 -17.57 22.06 -9.59
C ALA A 503 -17.15 22.77 -8.28
N GLY A 504 -15.89 22.61 -7.88
CA GLY A 504 -15.40 22.97 -6.56
C GLY A 504 -15.64 21.88 -5.51
N LEU A 505 -15.08 22.13 -4.34
CA LEU A 505 -15.15 21.26 -3.16
C LEU A 505 -16.35 21.66 -2.28
N ASP A 506 -17.33 20.76 -2.16
CA ASP A 506 -18.45 20.89 -1.23
C ASP A 506 -18.10 20.18 0.08
N LEU A 507 -17.97 20.92 1.18
CA LEU A 507 -17.62 20.40 2.51
C LEU A 507 -18.86 20.06 3.37
N ASP A 508 -20.05 20.07 2.77
CA ASP A 508 -21.26 19.52 3.36
C ASP A 508 -21.16 17.98 3.47
N VAL A 509 -21.37 17.44 4.68
CA VAL A 509 -21.06 16.02 4.97
C VAL A 509 -21.80 15.05 4.04
N GLU A 510 -23.05 15.32 3.69
CA GLU A 510 -23.86 14.43 2.85
C GLU A 510 -23.45 14.47 1.36
N ARG A 511 -23.03 15.65 0.87
CA ARG A 511 -22.67 15.88 -0.53
C ARG A 511 -21.19 15.68 -0.84
N PHE A 512 -20.32 15.85 0.15
CA PHE A 512 -18.87 15.73 0.03
C PHE A 512 -18.38 14.43 -0.64
N PRO A 513 -18.92 13.22 -0.33
CA PRO A 513 -18.47 11.96 -0.94
C PRO A 513 -18.65 11.95 -2.46
N ASP A 514 -19.82 12.39 -2.93
CA ASP A 514 -20.16 12.39 -4.35
C ASP A 514 -19.47 13.55 -5.08
N ALA A 515 -19.31 14.70 -4.43
CA ALA A 515 -18.51 15.81 -4.95
C ALA A 515 -17.05 15.38 -5.16
N LEU A 516 -16.43 14.71 -4.18
CA LEU A 516 -15.06 14.22 -4.28
C LEU A 516 -14.91 13.09 -5.32
N ALA A 517 -15.95 12.29 -5.53
CA ALA A 517 -16.00 11.30 -6.62
C ALA A 517 -16.00 11.90 -8.04
N THR A 518 -16.19 13.22 -8.18
CA THR A 518 -16.02 13.92 -9.48
C THR A 518 -14.59 14.39 -9.75
N ALA A 519 -13.66 14.16 -8.83
CA ALA A 519 -12.27 14.59 -8.95
C ALA A 519 -11.59 14.02 -10.21
N ARG A 520 -10.70 14.81 -10.79
CA ARG A 520 -9.91 14.44 -11.97
C ARG A 520 -8.44 14.63 -11.67
N VAL A 521 -7.60 13.70 -12.09
CA VAL A 521 -6.14 13.87 -12.05
C VAL A 521 -5.75 14.94 -13.07
N LEU A 522 -5.06 15.97 -12.62
CA LEU A 522 -4.61 17.06 -13.49
C LEU A 522 -3.33 16.67 -14.22
N ASP A 523 -3.34 16.79 -15.55
CA ASP A 523 -2.16 16.64 -16.40
C ASP A 523 -2.10 17.71 -17.50
N ALA A 524 -1.11 17.59 -18.39
CA ALA A 524 -0.89 18.54 -19.48
C ALA A 524 -2.01 18.56 -20.53
N SER A 525 -2.77 17.46 -20.67
CA SER A 525 -3.88 17.36 -21.64
C SER A 525 -5.14 18.10 -21.16
N VAL A 526 -5.31 18.25 -19.84
CA VAL A 526 -6.46 18.94 -19.25
C VAL A 526 -6.40 20.44 -19.55
N ARG A 527 -7.12 20.84 -20.61
CA ARG A 527 -7.42 22.23 -20.95
C ARG A 527 -8.85 22.56 -20.47
N PRO A 528 -9.04 23.22 -19.32
CA PRO A 528 -10.34 23.78 -19.00
C PRO A 528 -10.73 24.78 -20.10
N ARG A 529 -12.01 24.81 -20.47
CA ARG A 529 -12.51 25.83 -21.41
C ARG A 529 -12.25 27.20 -20.78
N GLN A 530 -11.62 28.10 -21.53
CA GLN A 530 -11.60 29.51 -21.16
C GLN A 530 -13.04 30.01 -21.12
N ILE A 531 -13.40 30.61 -19.98
CA ILE A 531 -14.68 31.31 -19.75
C ILE A 531 -14.40 32.80 -19.97
#